data_AF-A0A7C3M712-F1
#
_entry.id   AF-A0A7C3M712-F1
#
_cell.length_a   1.000
_cell.length_b   1.000
_cell.length_c   1.000
_cell.angle_alpha   90.00
_cell.angle_beta   90.00
_cell.angle_gamma   90.00
#
_symmetry.space_group_name_H-M   'P 1'
#
loop_
_entity.id
_entity.type
_entity.pdbx_description
1 polymer ?
#
loop_
_entity_poly.entity_id
_entity_poly.type
_entity_poly.pdbx_seq_one_letter_code
_entity_poly.pdbx_strand_id
1 'polypeptide(L)'
;TLQMIKGGITLKILPRIIASEGDEPDSMFLTISAEVSDVQMGVETPTALRRIVSTTVKIKDNQTVVIGGLKQESEREIIDKVPILGDIPIIGTLFSSKRRTKEVSDILILITCKTVSDLESPK
;
A
#
# COMPACT_ATOMS: atom_id res chain seq x y z
N THR A 1 16.86 -24.87 6.20
CA THR A 1 17.43 -23.65 5.58
C THR A 1 16.66 -22.47 6.11
N LEU A 2 17.33 -21.46 6.68
CA LEU A 2 16.67 -20.23 7.13
C LEU A 2 16.28 -19.40 5.90
N GLN A 3 15.03 -18.95 5.82
CA GLN A 3 14.56 -18.07 4.75
C GLN A 3 14.33 -16.67 5.32
N MET A 4 15.10 -15.68 4.84
CA MET A 4 14.93 -14.29 5.27
C MET A 4 13.68 -13.70 4.61
N ILE A 5 12.79 -13.15 5.43
CA ILE A 5 11.68 -12.33 4.98
C ILE A 5 12.13 -10.88 5.01
N LYS A 6 12.15 -10.23 3.84
CA LYS A 6 12.46 -8.80 3.73
C LYS A 6 11.17 -8.00 3.92
N GLY A 7 11.12 -7.19 4.98
CA GLY A 7 10.12 -6.14 5.18
C GLY A 7 10.62 -4.80 4.63
N GLY A 8 9.70 -3.91 4.29
CA GLY A 8 10.01 -2.55 3.84
C GLY A 8 9.40 -2.17 2.50
N ILE A 9 9.82 -1.02 1.99
CA ILE A 9 9.31 -0.43 0.75
C ILE A 9 10.39 -0.56 -0.32
N THR A 10 10.04 -1.16 -1.45
CA THR A 10 10.88 -1.22 -2.65
C THR A 10 10.22 -0.42 -3.76
N LEU A 11 10.93 0.55 -4.32
CA LEU A 11 10.44 1.38 -5.40
C LEU A 11 11.38 1.28 -6.61
N LYS A 12 10.84 0.88 -7.75
CA LYS A 12 11.52 0.87 -9.05
C LYS A 12 10.83 1.87 -9.97
N ILE A 13 11.61 2.76 -10.56
CA ILE A 13 11.12 3.81 -11.45
C ILE A 13 11.95 3.78 -12.73
N LEU A 14 11.26 3.79 -13.87
CA LEU A 14 11.85 3.94 -15.19
C LEU A 14 11.27 5.20 -15.83
N PRO A 15 12.03 6.31 -15.86
CA PRO A 15 11.59 7.53 -16.52
C PRO A 15 11.88 7.49 -18.03
N ARG A 16 10.96 8.05 -18.81
CA ARG A 16 11.12 8.26 -20.25
C ARG A 16 10.63 9.67 -20.60
N ILE A 17 11.56 10.53 -20.98
CA ILE A 17 11.28 11.92 -21.36
C ILE A 17 10.75 11.95 -22.81
N ILE A 18 9.72 12.76 -23.07
CA ILE A 18 9.26 13.09 -24.41
C ILE A 18 9.62 14.55 -24.64
N ALA A 19 10.60 14.81 -25.52
CA ALA A 19 10.83 16.16 -26.03
C ALA A 19 9.70 16.49 -27.02
N SER A 20 8.97 17.57 -26.78
CA SER A 20 8.13 18.23 -27.79
C SER A 20 9.00 19.20 -28.59
N GLU A 21 8.58 19.63 -29.79
CA GLU A 21 9.30 20.66 -30.54
C GLU A 21 9.42 21.95 -29.70
N GLY A 22 10.64 22.22 -29.24
CA GLY A 22 10.98 23.27 -28.27
C GLY A 22 11.97 22.74 -27.24
N ASP A 23 12.84 23.61 -26.73
CA ASP A 23 14.00 23.25 -25.88
C ASP A 23 13.61 22.73 -24.47
N GLU A 24 12.32 22.48 -24.21
CA GLU A 24 11.78 22.07 -22.90
C GLU A 24 10.95 20.77 -22.99
N PRO A 25 11.19 19.79 -22.10
CA PRO A 25 10.37 18.59 -22.04
C PRO A 25 8.99 18.89 -21.45
N ASP A 26 7.95 18.83 -22.28
CA ASP A 26 6.56 19.08 -21.86
C ASP A 26 5.96 17.91 -21.03
N SER A 27 6.45 16.68 -21.25
CA SER A 27 5.95 15.52 -20.51
C SER A 27 6.90 14.33 -20.42
N MET A 28 6.71 13.53 -19.37
CA MET A 28 7.46 12.32 -19.07
C MET A 28 6.51 11.14 -18.85
N PHE A 29 6.87 9.98 -19.37
CA PHE A 29 6.28 8.71 -18.95
C PHE A 29 7.11 8.14 -17.80
N LEU A 30 6.44 7.77 -16.72
CA LEU A 30 7.05 7.07 -15.60
C LEU A 30 6.43 5.69 -15.49
N THR A 31 7.22 4.65 -15.70
CA THR A 31 6.83 3.28 -15.33
C THR A 31 7.32 3.01 -13.92
N ILE A 32 6.38 2.74 -13.02
CA ILE A 32 6.65 2.58 -11.59
C ILE A 32 6.20 1.20 -11.13
N SER A 33 7.05 0.58 -10.33
CA SER A 33 6.74 -0.63 -9.59
C SER A 33 7.09 -0.40 -8.13
N ALA A 34 6.05 -0.31 -7.28
CA ALA A 34 6.16 -0.13 -5.84
C ALA A 34 5.74 -1.42 -5.13
N GLU A 35 6.52 -1.87 -4.17
CA GLU A 35 6.24 -3.02 -3.32
C GLU A 35 6.35 -2.58 -1.86
N VAL A 36 5.29 -2.79 -1.08
CA VAL A 36 5.28 -2.60 0.37
C VAL A 36 5.14 -3.98 1.00
N SER A 37 6.13 -4.38 1.78
CA SER A 37 6.18 -5.65 2.49
C SER A 37 6.08 -5.41 3.99
N ASP A 38 5.12 -6.07 4.63
CA ASP A 38 4.91 -6.09 6.07
C ASP A 38 5.09 -7.51 6.60
N VAL A 39 5.69 -7.65 7.78
CA VAL A 39 6.01 -8.95 8.37
C VAL A 39 5.10 -9.17 9.56
N GLN A 40 4.18 -10.11 9.43
CA GLN A 40 3.30 -10.53 10.51
C GLN A 40 3.88 -11.76 11.18
N MET A 41 4.11 -11.67 12.48
CA MET A 41 4.51 -12.82 13.30
C MET A 41 3.27 -13.69 13.54
N GLY A 42 3.15 -14.77 12.78
CA GLY A 42 2.17 -15.83 13.07
C GLY A 42 2.64 -16.73 14.21
N VAL A 43 1.71 -17.47 14.82
CA VAL A 43 1.98 -18.38 15.96
C VAL A 43 2.95 -19.51 15.59
N GLU A 44 2.97 -19.94 14.32
CA GLU A 44 3.82 -21.05 13.85
C GLU A 44 4.82 -20.67 12.76
N THR A 45 4.50 -19.67 11.91
CA THR A 45 5.40 -19.19 10.87
C THR A 45 5.24 -17.69 10.63
N PRO A 46 6.34 -16.96 10.37
CA PRO A 46 6.26 -15.56 9.97
C PRO A 46 5.66 -15.48 8.56
N THR A 47 4.62 -14.67 8.41
CA THR A 47 3.91 -14.45 7.14
C THR A 47 4.24 -13.06 6.61
N ALA A 48 4.62 -12.96 5.33
CA ALA A 48 4.90 -11.69 4.68
C ALA A 48 3.67 -11.20 3.90
N LEU A 49 3.11 -10.06 4.27
CA LEU A 49 2.05 -9.41 3.50
C LEU A 49 2.69 -8.44 2.50
N ARG A 50 2.52 -8.69 1.20
CA ARG A 50 3.09 -7.86 0.13
C ARG A 50 2.00 -7.15 -0.65
N ARG A 51 2.18 -5.86 -0.87
CA ARG A 51 1.31 -5.01 -1.67
C ARG A 51 2.13 -4.48 -2.84
N ILE A 52 1.77 -4.86 -4.05
CA ILE A 52 2.52 -4.51 -5.27
C ILE A 52 1.63 -3.66 -6.16
N VAL A 53 2.15 -2.52 -6.60
CA VAL A 53 1.51 -1.60 -7.55
C VAL A 53 2.44 -1.40 -8.72
N SER A 54 1.97 -1.70 -9.93
CA SER A 54 2.71 -1.49 -11.18
C SER A 54 1.86 -0.68 -12.15
N THR A 55 2.34 0.48 -12.56
CA THR A 55 1.59 1.39 -13.43
C THR A 55 2.51 2.28 -14.25
N THR A 56 1.99 2.81 -15.35
CA THR A 56 2.69 3.79 -16.18
C THR A 56 1.84 5.04 -16.26
N VAL A 57 2.41 6.18 -15.85
CA VAL A 57 1.72 7.46 -15.84
C VAL A 57 2.42 8.47 -16.74
N LYS A 58 1.65 9.34 -17.39
CA LYS A 58 2.17 10.54 -18.06
C LYS A 58 2.10 11.69 -17.07
N ILE A 59 3.24 12.33 -16.79
CA ILE A 59 3.35 13.48 -15.89
C ILE A 59 3.97 14.65 -16.65
N LYS A 60 3.52 15.87 -16.39
CA LYS A 60 4.17 17.08 -16.90
C LYS A 60 5.33 17.48 -15.98
N ASP A 61 6.26 18.27 -16.50
CA ASP A 61 7.35 18.78 -15.68
C ASP A 61 6.81 19.57 -14.46
N ASN A 62 7.44 19.35 -13.31
CA ASN A 62 7.12 19.99 -12.04
C ASN A 62 5.67 19.76 -11.53
N GLN A 63 4.94 18.80 -12.10
CA GLN A 63 3.62 18.41 -11.61
C GLN A 63 3.69 17.19 -10.68
N THR A 64 2.69 17.07 -9.81
CA THR A 64 2.52 15.90 -8.93
C THR A 64 1.33 15.09 -9.42
N VAL A 65 1.51 13.78 -9.58
CA VAL A 65 0.43 12.86 -9.96
C VAL A 65 0.22 11.86 -8.82
N VAL A 66 -1.06 11.63 -8.50
CA VAL A 66 -1.48 10.53 -7.63
C VAL A 66 -1.59 9.28 -8.50
N ILE A 67 -0.78 8.30 -8.18
CA ILE A 67 -0.58 7.10 -9.01
C ILE A 67 -1.53 5.98 -8.58
N GLY A 68 -2.00 6.05 -7.35
CA GLY A 68 -3.03 5.18 -6.80
C GLY A 68 -3.02 5.21 -5.28
N GLY A 69 -4.09 4.68 -4.72
CA GLY A 69 -4.16 4.31 -3.31
C GLY A 69 -4.68 2.89 -3.13
N LEU A 70 -4.12 2.15 -2.18
CA LEU A 70 -4.58 0.81 -1.81
C LEU A 70 -5.26 0.90 -0.44
N LYS A 71 -6.60 0.89 -0.42
CA LYS A 71 -7.41 0.83 0.81
C LYS A 71 -7.70 -0.62 1.13
N GLN A 72 -7.20 -1.11 2.25
CA GLN A 72 -7.48 -2.43 2.78
C GLN A 72 -8.33 -2.29 4.04
N GLU A 73 -9.46 -2.95 4.07
CA GLU A 73 -10.37 -2.98 5.22
C GLU A 73 -10.49 -4.43 5.67
N SER A 74 -10.01 -4.73 6.88
CA SER A 74 -10.14 -6.03 7.52
C SER A 74 -11.15 -5.93 8.66
N GLU A 75 -12.18 -6.76 8.58
CA GLU A 75 -13.18 -6.85 9.62
C GLU A 75 -13.19 -8.27 10.19
N ARG A 76 -13.02 -8.39 11.51
CA ARG A 76 -13.02 -9.65 12.23
C ARG A 76 -14.07 -9.61 13.31
N GLU A 77 -15.09 -10.45 13.21
CA GLU A 77 -16.06 -10.69 14.28
C GLU A 77 -15.78 -12.05 14.93
N ILE A 78 -15.57 -12.06 16.24
CA ILE A 78 -15.40 -13.26 17.05
C ILE A 78 -16.61 -13.34 17.98
N ILE A 79 -17.34 -14.45 17.92
CA ILE A 79 -18.52 -14.70 18.75
C ILE A 79 -18.19 -15.89 19.66
N ASP A 80 -17.92 -15.60 20.93
CA ASP A 80 -17.76 -16.61 21.96
C ASP A 80 -19.10 -16.79 22.66
N LYS A 81 -19.64 -18.01 22.71
CA LYS A 81 -20.92 -18.29 23.37
C LYS A 81 -20.88 -19.57 24.18
N VAL A 82 -21.61 -19.59 25.30
CA VAL A 82 -21.81 -20.82 26.08
C VAL A 82 -22.78 -21.73 25.31
N PRO A 83 -22.43 -23.00 25.03
CA PRO A 83 -23.34 -23.95 24.40
C PRO A 83 -24.66 -24.06 25.18
N ILE A 84 -25.80 -24.22 24.48
CA ILE A 84 -27.17 -24.26 25.03
C ILE A 84 -27.67 -22.89 25.50
N LEU A 85 -26.96 -22.19 26.40
CA LEU A 85 -27.42 -20.91 26.97
C LEU A 85 -27.31 -19.73 26.00
N GLY A 86 -26.31 -19.74 25.11
CA GLY A 86 -26.06 -18.66 24.14
C GLY A 86 -27.05 -18.62 22.97
N ASP A 87 -27.82 -19.70 22.75
CA ASP A 87 -28.80 -19.80 21.66
C ASP A 87 -30.24 -19.51 22.10
N ILE A 88 -30.46 -19.23 23.40
CA ILE A 88 -31.80 -18.92 23.92
C ILE A 88 -32.21 -17.52 23.45
N PRO A 89 -33.34 -17.37 22.71
CA PRO A 89 -33.87 -16.06 22.37
C PRO A 89 -34.17 -15.26 23.66
N ILE A 90 -33.92 -13.95 23.66
CA ILE A 90 -34.08 -13.00 24.78
C ILE A 90 -32.89 -12.95 25.76
N ILE A 91 -32.36 -14.08 26.24
CA ILE A 91 -31.27 -14.10 27.25
C ILE A 91 -29.91 -14.56 26.74
N GLY A 92 -29.81 -15.12 25.53
CA GLY A 92 -28.55 -15.63 24.97
C GLY A 92 -27.44 -14.59 24.79
N THR A 93 -27.78 -13.30 24.76
CA THR A 93 -26.82 -12.19 24.72
C THR A 93 -26.08 -11.98 26.04
N LEU A 94 -26.63 -12.43 27.18
CA LEU A 94 -25.93 -12.41 28.48
C LEU A 94 -24.90 -13.55 28.60
N PHE A 95 -25.04 -14.59 27.78
CA PHE A 95 -24.17 -15.78 27.75
C PHE A 95 -23.34 -15.87 26.46
N SER A 96 -23.26 -14.78 25.71
CA SER A 96 -22.40 -14.64 24.54
C SER A 96 -21.62 -13.33 24.59
N SER A 97 -20.38 -13.37 24.12
CA SER A 97 -19.48 -12.24 23.97
C SER A 97 -19.18 -12.08 22.49
N LYS A 98 -19.40 -10.88 21.96
CA LYS A 98 -19.03 -10.54 20.58
C LYS A 98 -17.88 -9.55 20.62
N ARG A 99 -16.80 -9.86 19.93
CA ARG A 99 -15.68 -8.96 19.71
C ARG A 99 -15.58 -8.66 18.22
N ARG A 100 -15.78 -7.39 17.86
CA ARG A 100 -15.60 -6.90 16.50
C ARG A 100 -14.33 -6.07 16.45
N THR A 101 -13.37 -6.48 15.62
CA THR A 101 -12.14 -5.75 15.33
C THR A 101 -12.22 -5.27 13.88
N LYS A 102 -12.00 -3.97 13.67
CA LYS A 102 -11.95 -3.36 12.34
C LYS A 102 -10.60 -2.69 12.16
N GLU A 103 -9.85 -3.10 11.15
CA GLU A 103 -8.56 -2.53 10.78
C GLU A 103 -8.67 -1.92 9.38
N VAL A 104 -8.27 -0.66 9.25
CA VAL A 104 -8.21 0.05 7.97
C VAL A 104 -6.76 0.43 7.71
N SER A 105 -6.25 0.08 6.53
CA SER A 105 -4.90 0.40 6.08
C SER A 105 -4.97 1.08 4.71
N ASP A 106 -4.58 2.35 4.66
CA ASP A 106 -4.54 3.14 3.44
C ASP A 106 -3.09 3.39 3.02
N ILE A 107 -2.76 3.07 1.77
CA ILE A 107 -1.47 3.43 1.16
C ILE A 107 -1.75 4.44 0.06
N LEU A 108 -1.03 5.57 0.04
CA LEU A 108 -1.11 6.59 -1.00
C LEU A 108 0.26 6.79 -1.64
N ILE A 109 0.33 6.75 -2.97
CA ILE A 109 1.56 6.96 -3.73
C ILE A 109 1.47 8.26 -4.53
N LEU A 110 2.29 9.23 -4.11
CA LEU A 110 2.44 10.55 -4.73
C LEU A 110 3.81 10.61 -5.41
N ILE A 111 3.84 11.05 -6.66
CA ILE A 111 5.10 11.25 -7.37
C ILE A 111 5.11 12.64 -8.01
N THR A 112 6.21 13.35 -7.74
CA THR A 112 6.55 14.63 -8.37
C THR A 112 7.83 14.42 -9.16
N CYS A 113 7.83 14.84 -10.42
CA CYS A 113 9.00 14.75 -11.28
C CYS A 113 9.46 16.15 -11.69
N LYS A 114 10.77 16.38 -11.67
CA LYS A 114 11.38 17.65 -12.07
C LYS A 114 12.57 17.35 -12.98
N THR A 115 12.55 17.93 -14.16
CA THR A 115 13.68 17.93 -15.08
C THR A 115 14.76 18.85 -14.52
N VAL A 116 15.99 18.37 -14.46
CA VAL A 116 17.16 19.17 -14.09
C VAL A 116 18.03 19.35 -15.34
N SER A 117 17.97 20.55 -15.90
CA SER A 117 18.90 21.04 -16.92
C SER A 117 19.89 21.94 -16.19
N ASP A 118 21.17 21.57 -16.25
CA ASP A 118 22.35 22.26 -15.70
C ASP A 118 22.97 21.69 -14.40
N LEU A 119 24.31 21.57 -14.43
CA LEU A 119 25.21 21.03 -13.42
C LEU A 119 25.58 22.09 -12.37
N GLU A 120 24.70 23.03 -12.04
CA GLU A 120 24.97 23.93 -10.93
C GLU A 120 24.70 23.22 -9.60
N SER A 121 25.81 22.78 -9.00
CA SER A 121 25.91 22.26 -7.65
C SER A 121 25.26 23.25 -6.67
N PRO A 122 24.43 22.78 -5.72
CA PRO A 122 23.89 23.67 -4.70
C PRO A 122 25.05 24.23 -3.87
N LYS A 123 25.10 25.56 -3.72
CA LYS A 123 26.03 26.27 -2.84
C LYS A 123 25.69 26.03 -1.37
#